data_AF-A0A7C1RTU9-F1
#
_entry.id   AF-A0A7C1RTU9-F1
#
_cell.length_a   1.000
_cell.length_b   1.000
_cell.length_c   1.000
_cell.angle_alpha   90.00
_cell.angle_beta   90.00
_cell.angle_gamma   90.00
#
_symmetry.space_group_name_H-M   'P 1'
#
loop_
_entity.id
_entity.type
_entity.pdbx_description
1 polymer ?
#
loop_
_entity_poly.entity_id
_entity_poly.type
_entity_poly.pdbx_seq_one_letter_code
_entity_poly.pdbx_strand_id
1 'polypeptide(L)'
;MLYLQAMACANDCPSGSISKGPMTWESPTPSNNPGALKWYVNQETCYDYNGFSCSNCKSNCPFNKPNNSWLHKAVREIIKLRSKGLGNVMVSLDQASGYGEQVHSDKFRESDGSKSITAREKM
;
A
#
# COMPACT_ATOMS: atom_id res chain seq x y z
N MET A 1 8.65 -16.68 7.76
CA MET A 1 8.58 -15.30 8.31
C MET A 1 9.25 -14.32 7.35
N LEU A 2 8.72 -14.19 6.15
CA LEU A 2 9.11 -13.20 5.13
C LEU A 2 7.83 -12.42 4.81
N TYR A 3 7.90 -11.18 4.30
CA TYR A 3 6.76 -10.39 3.76
C TYR A 3 6.08 -9.29 4.62
N LEU A 4 6.77 -8.61 5.54
CA LEU A 4 6.18 -7.40 6.19
C LEU A 4 5.83 -6.29 5.17
N GLN A 5 6.60 -6.18 4.09
CA GLN A 5 6.39 -5.18 3.03
C GLN A 5 5.12 -5.43 2.19
N ALA A 6 4.61 -6.66 2.17
CA ALA A 6 3.34 -7.01 1.52
C ALA A 6 2.13 -6.87 2.48
N MET A 7 2.35 -6.61 3.77
CA MET A 7 1.28 -6.56 4.77
C MET A 7 0.70 -5.16 4.98
N ALA A 8 1.33 -4.07 4.52
CA ALA A 8 0.80 -2.72 4.73
C ALA A 8 -0.61 -2.57 4.14
N CYS A 9 -0.81 -2.96 2.88
CA CYS A 9 -2.13 -2.97 2.24
C CYS A 9 -3.14 -3.88 2.95
N ALA A 10 -2.69 -5.05 3.45
CA ALA A 10 -3.55 -5.98 4.16
C ALA A 10 -3.91 -5.54 5.58
N ASN A 11 -3.05 -4.75 6.23
CA ASN A 11 -3.30 -4.23 7.58
C ASN A 11 -4.29 -3.06 7.56
N ASP A 12 -4.20 -2.18 6.57
CA ASP A 12 -5.06 -0.99 6.50
C ASP A 12 -6.28 -1.17 5.58
N CYS A 13 -6.52 -2.40 5.10
CA CYS A 13 -7.70 -2.71 4.30
C CYS A 13 -8.95 -2.66 5.20
N PRO A 14 -9.87 -1.70 5.00
CA PRO A 14 -11.01 -1.51 5.91
C PRO A 14 -12.02 -2.66 5.83
N SER A 15 -12.09 -3.36 4.70
CA SER A 15 -12.93 -4.54 4.50
C SER A 15 -12.26 -5.86 4.88
N GLY A 16 -10.97 -5.84 5.25
CA GLY A 16 -10.21 -7.06 5.55
C GLY A 16 -10.03 -8.02 4.36
N SER A 17 -10.25 -7.53 3.13
CA SER A 17 -10.31 -8.38 1.92
C SER A 17 -8.97 -8.94 1.44
N ILE A 18 -7.85 -8.38 1.88
CA ILE A 18 -6.51 -8.76 1.42
C ILE A 18 -5.90 -9.77 2.39
N SER A 19 -5.47 -10.92 1.87
CA SER A 19 -4.84 -11.97 2.68
C SER A 19 -3.52 -11.52 3.33
N LYS A 20 -3.37 -11.80 4.63
CA LYS A 20 -2.10 -11.68 5.36
C LYS A 20 -1.26 -12.97 5.31
N GLY A 21 -1.80 -14.02 4.69
CA GLY A 21 -1.19 -15.34 4.59
C GLY A 21 -0.15 -15.44 3.46
N PRO A 22 0.42 -16.64 3.25
CA PRO A 22 1.26 -16.91 2.09
C PRO A 22 0.45 -16.85 0.78
N MET A 23 1.16 -16.74 -0.35
CA MET A 23 0.54 -16.94 -1.66
C MET A 23 -0.01 -18.36 -1.75
N THR A 24 -1.12 -18.51 -2.46
CA THR A 24 -1.77 -19.80 -2.73
C THR A 24 -2.07 -19.92 -4.22
N TRP A 25 -2.36 -21.13 -4.68
CA TRP A 25 -2.89 -21.43 -6.01
C TRP A 25 -4.43 -21.49 -6.01
N GLU A 26 -5.02 -21.55 -4.82
CA GLU A 26 -6.45 -21.74 -4.61
C GLU A 26 -7.18 -20.41 -4.49
N SER A 27 -8.31 -20.35 -5.19
CA SER A 27 -9.16 -19.17 -5.22
C SER A 27 -10.06 -19.13 -3.98
N PRO A 28 -10.04 -18.07 -3.15
CA PRO A 28 -10.94 -17.95 -2.00
C PRO A 28 -12.39 -17.66 -2.39
N THR A 29 -12.63 -17.17 -3.61
CA THR A 29 -13.97 -16.76 -4.07
C THR A 29 -14.22 -17.07 -5.55
N PRO A 30 -15.48 -17.12 -6.02
CA PRO A 30 -15.78 -17.35 -7.44
C PRO A 30 -15.27 -16.22 -8.36
N SER A 31 -15.14 -15.00 -7.84
CA SER A 31 -14.66 -13.82 -8.58
C SER A 31 -13.14 -13.78 -8.75
N ASN A 32 -12.46 -14.88 -8.45
CA ASN A 32 -11.01 -15.00 -8.54
C ASN A 32 -10.65 -16.10 -9.54
N ASN A 33 -9.72 -15.80 -10.45
CA ASN A 33 -9.20 -16.80 -11.39
C ASN A 33 -8.24 -17.78 -10.65
N PRO A 34 -8.58 -19.08 -10.54
CA PRO A 34 -7.74 -20.07 -9.88
C PRO A 34 -6.48 -20.43 -10.71
N GLY A 35 -5.52 -21.12 -10.09
CA GLY A 35 -4.37 -21.70 -10.82
C GLY A 35 -3.19 -20.76 -11.02
N ALA A 36 -3.19 -19.57 -10.40
CA ALA A 36 -2.04 -18.68 -10.38
C ALA A 36 -1.56 -18.46 -8.94
N LEU A 37 -0.26 -18.65 -8.68
CA LEU A 37 0.32 -18.40 -7.36
C LEU A 37 0.35 -16.89 -7.08
N LYS A 38 -0.53 -16.44 -6.19
CA LYS A 38 -0.61 -15.03 -5.78
C LYS A 38 -1.24 -14.88 -4.41
N TRP A 39 -1.15 -13.65 -3.88
CA TRP A 39 -2.02 -13.24 -2.80
C TRP A 39 -3.39 -12.92 -3.37
N TYR A 40 -4.34 -13.81 -3.10
CA TYR A 40 -5.72 -13.59 -3.48
C TYR A 40 -6.37 -12.52 -2.59
N VAL A 41 -7.28 -11.76 -3.20
CA VAL A 41 -8.13 -10.75 -2.53
C VAL A 41 -9.56 -11.24 -2.65
N ASN A 42 -10.26 -11.30 -1.52
CA ASN A 42 -11.70 -11.57 -1.50
C ASN A 42 -12.43 -10.40 -2.16
N GLN A 43 -12.90 -10.60 -3.40
CA GLN A 43 -13.42 -9.52 -4.24
C GLN A 43 -14.79 -9.04 -3.77
N GLU A 44 -15.58 -9.95 -3.22
CA GLU A 44 -16.94 -9.76 -2.76
C GLU A 44 -16.94 -8.78 -1.59
N THR A 45 -16.15 -9.05 -0.55
CA THR A 45 -16.00 -8.12 0.60
C THR A 45 -15.36 -6.78 0.21
N CYS A 46 -14.49 -6.76 -0.81
CA CYS A 46 -13.88 -5.54 -1.31
C CYS A 46 -14.90 -4.67 -2.07
N TYR A 47 -15.74 -5.32 -2.87
CA TYR A 47 -16.81 -4.68 -3.63
C TYR A 47 -17.90 -4.14 -2.70
N ASP A 48 -18.34 -4.94 -1.73
CA ASP A 48 -19.41 -4.56 -0.81
C ASP A 48 -19.07 -3.33 0.04
N TYR A 49 -17.78 -3.07 0.29
CA TYR A 49 -17.35 -1.92 1.08
C TYR A 49 -17.56 -0.58 0.36
N ASN A 50 -17.23 -0.48 -0.94
CA ASN A 50 -17.34 0.80 -1.68
C ASN A 50 -17.28 0.66 -3.22
N GLY A 51 -17.82 -0.42 -3.79
CA GLY A 51 -17.90 -0.62 -5.25
C GLY A 51 -16.54 -0.46 -5.97
N PHE A 52 -15.46 -0.99 -5.39
CA PHE A 52 -14.06 -0.84 -5.84
C PHE A 52 -13.45 0.58 -5.82
N SER A 53 -14.17 1.59 -5.33
CA SER A 53 -13.67 2.98 -5.34
C SER A 53 -12.74 3.32 -4.18
N CYS A 54 -12.67 2.47 -3.14
CA CYS A 54 -11.89 2.74 -1.91
C CYS A 54 -10.40 3.02 -2.17
N SER A 55 -9.71 2.18 -2.95
CA SER A 55 -8.29 2.34 -3.33
C SER A 55 -7.26 2.55 -2.21
N ASN A 56 -7.61 2.34 -0.93
CA ASN A 56 -6.69 2.51 0.21
C ASN A 56 -5.40 1.69 0.08
N CYS A 57 -5.49 0.48 -0.46
CA CYS A 57 -4.34 -0.40 -0.72
C CYS A 57 -3.32 0.19 -1.72
N LYS A 58 -3.74 1.11 -2.60
CA LYS A 58 -2.85 1.84 -3.49
C LYS A 58 -2.27 3.06 -2.78
N SER A 59 -3.08 3.77 -2.00
CA SER A 59 -2.68 4.97 -1.27
C SER A 59 -1.62 4.69 -0.20
N ASN A 60 -1.76 3.60 0.53
CA ASN A 60 -0.82 3.22 1.59
C ASN A 60 0.42 2.44 1.11
N CYS A 61 0.47 2.08 -0.18
CA CYS A 61 1.56 1.30 -0.72
C CYS A 61 2.87 2.12 -0.72
N PRO A 62 3.94 1.65 -0.07
CA PRO A 62 5.24 2.35 -0.06
C PRO A 62 5.83 2.55 -1.47
N PHE A 63 5.41 1.73 -2.43
CA PHE A 63 5.90 1.81 -3.81
C PHE A 63 5.13 2.78 -4.69
N ASN A 64 3.97 3.28 -4.24
CA ASN A 64 3.13 4.22 -4.98
C ASN A 64 3.45 5.69 -4.61
N LYS A 65 4.47 5.92 -3.79
CA LYS A 65 4.87 7.26 -3.38
C LYS A 65 5.65 7.97 -4.50
N PRO A 66 5.52 9.31 -4.63
CA PRO A 66 6.19 10.11 -5.64
C PRO A 66 7.72 10.00 -5.57
N ASN A 67 8.36 9.93 -6.74
CA ASN A 67 9.81 9.76 -6.85
C ASN A 67 10.55 11.10 -7.04
N ASN A 68 10.13 12.14 -6.32
CA ASN A 68 10.64 13.50 -6.47
C ASN A 68 11.75 13.85 -5.47
N SER A 69 11.88 13.11 -4.36
CA SER A 69 12.96 13.31 -3.38
C SER A 69 14.18 12.41 -3.63
N TRP A 70 15.38 12.94 -3.42
CA TRP A 70 16.64 12.20 -3.48
C TRP A 70 16.66 11.02 -2.48
N LEU A 71 15.98 11.17 -1.34
CA LEU A 71 15.84 10.12 -0.32
C LEU A 71 15.02 8.95 -0.84
N HIS A 72 13.90 9.20 -1.53
CA HIS A 72 13.08 8.14 -2.14
C HIS A 72 13.85 7.36 -3.21
N LYS A 73 14.72 8.04 -3.98
CA LYS A 73 15.61 7.41 -4.96
C LYS A 73 16.63 6.50 -4.25
N ALA A 74 17.30 6.98 -3.21
CA ALA A 74 18.27 6.20 -2.44
C ALA A 74 17.63 4.95 -1.79
N VAL A 75 16.47 5.11 -1.15
CA VAL A 75 15.70 4.02 -0.55
C VAL A 75 15.35 2.94 -1.59
N ARG A 76 14.93 3.33 -2.79
CA ARG A 76 14.61 2.37 -3.87
C ARG A 76 15.84 1.58 -4.30
N GLU A 77 17.00 2.22 -4.45
CA GLU A 77 18.24 1.51 -4.78
C GLU A 77 18.64 0.54 -3.66
N ILE A 78 18.47 0.91 -2.39
CA ILE A 78 18.74 0.01 -1.26
C ILE A 78 17.77 -1.19 -1.24
N ILE A 79 16.48 -0.98 -1.55
CA ILE A 79 15.51 -2.09 -1.66
C ILE A 79 15.89 -3.03 -2.81
N LYS A 80 16.42 -2.52 -3.93
CA LYS A 80 16.92 -3.36 -5.05
C LYS A 80 18.10 -4.25 -4.63
N LEU A 81 18.88 -3.86 -3.63
CA LEU A 81 19.93 -4.71 -3.05
C LEU A 81 19.36 -5.94 -2.32
N ARG A 82 18.03 -6.07 -2.19
CA ARG A 82 17.31 -7.21 -1.60
C ARG A 82 17.80 -7.59 -0.19
N SER A 83 18.34 -6.62 0.55
CA SER A 83 18.75 -6.84 1.93
C SER A 83 17.51 -7.00 2.81
N LYS A 84 17.29 -8.23 3.28
CA LYS A 84 16.06 -8.63 3.99
C LYS A 84 15.80 -7.83 5.27
N GLY A 85 16.85 -7.35 5.95
CA GLY A 85 16.74 -6.56 7.17
C GLY A 85 16.36 -5.10 6.95
N LEU A 86 16.92 -4.45 5.92
CA LEU A 86 16.67 -3.03 5.66
C LEU A 86 15.26 -2.80 5.10
N GLY A 87 14.67 -3.78 4.41
CA GLY A 87 13.30 -3.68 3.89
C GLY A 87 12.25 -3.35 4.96
N ASN A 88 12.31 -4.01 6.12
CA ASN A 88 11.33 -3.78 7.20
C ASN A 88 11.50 -2.41 7.88
N VAL A 89 12.74 -1.97 8.07
CA VAL A 89 13.05 -0.65 8.63
C VAL A 89 12.52 0.44 7.68
N MET A 90 12.74 0.27 6.38
CA MET A 90 12.28 1.24 5.38
C MET A 90 10.75 1.33 5.30
N VAL A 91 10.03 0.20 5.40
CA VAL A 91 8.55 0.22 5.47
C VAL A 91 8.07 0.91 6.73
N SER A 92 8.70 0.64 7.87
CA SER A 92 8.31 1.26 9.15
C SER A 92 8.53 2.78 9.11
N LEU A 93 9.63 3.24 8.50
CA LEU A 93 9.91 4.67 8.29
C LEU A 93 8.91 5.30 7.32
N ASP A 94 8.53 4.60 6.25
CA ASP A 94 7.49 5.06 5.31
C ASP A 94 6.14 5.21 6.03
N GLN A 95 5.72 4.24 6.84
CA GLN A 95 4.48 4.32 7.60
C GLN A 95 4.52 5.43 8.67
N ALA A 96 5.65 5.63 9.36
CA ALA A 96 5.82 6.69 10.35
C ALA A 96 5.89 8.11 9.72
N SER A 97 6.08 8.21 8.41
CA SER A 97 6.18 9.50 7.74
C SER A 97 4.84 10.24 7.60
N GLY A 98 3.71 9.52 7.74
CA GLY A 98 2.36 10.03 7.50
C GLY A 98 1.90 9.92 6.04
N TYR A 99 2.67 9.26 5.16
CA TYR A 99 2.24 9.08 3.77
C TYR A 99 1.01 8.19 3.64
N GLY A 100 0.03 8.64 2.86
CA GLY A 100 -1.20 7.88 2.57
C GLY A 100 -2.36 8.17 3.53
N GLU A 101 -2.19 9.10 4.47
CA GLU A 101 -3.28 9.65 5.26
C GLU A 101 -4.29 10.39 4.35
N GLN A 102 -5.57 10.13 4.56
CA GLN A 102 -6.63 10.82 3.83
C GLN A 102 -6.83 12.22 4.40
N VAL A 103 -6.56 13.24 3.61
CA VAL A 103 -6.89 14.62 3.96
C VAL A 103 -8.38 14.89 3.76
N HIS A 104 -8.98 15.70 4.63
CA HIS A 104 -10.37 16.12 4.48
C HIS A 104 -10.56 16.89 3.16
N SER A 105 -11.77 16.80 2.60
CA SER A 105 -12.05 17.20 1.21
C SER A 105 -11.91 18.71 0.94
N ASP A 106 -12.11 19.54 1.95
CA ASP A 106 -11.88 20.99 1.90
C ASP A 106 -10.39 21.30 1.74
N LYS A 107 -9.54 20.69 2.57
CA LYS A 107 -8.09 20.84 2.53
C LYS A 107 -7.50 20.27 1.25
N PHE A 108 -8.07 19.17 0.74
CA PHE A 108 -7.66 18.63 -0.56
C PHE A 108 -7.92 19.63 -1.69
N ARG A 109 -9.08 20.29 -1.70
CA ARG A 109 -9.44 21.28 -2.74
C ARG A 109 -8.57 22.53 -2.70
N GLU A 110 -8.18 22.94 -1.51
CA GLU A 110 -7.25 24.05 -1.30
C GLU A 110 -5.79 23.66 -1.64
N SER A 111 -5.52 22.37 -1.76
CA SER A 111 -4.22 21.85 -2.13
C SER A 111 -4.02 21.90 -3.65
N ASP A 112 -2.82 22.26 -4.09
CA ASP A 112 -2.43 22.40 -5.51
C ASP A 112 -2.40 21.06 -6.30
N GLY A 113 -2.99 19.99 -5.77
CA GLY A 113 -2.95 18.64 -6.34
C GLY A 113 -1.57 17.98 -6.30
N SER A 114 -0.50 18.72 -6.00
CA SER A 114 0.85 18.19 -5.75
C SER A 114 1.02 17.70 -4.32
N LYS A 115 0.23 18.26 -3.40
CA LYS A 115 0.21 17.98 -1.95
C LYS A 115 -0.56 16.72 -1.53
N SER A 116 -1.41 16.17 -2.39
CA SER A 116 -2.22 14.98 -2.05
C SER A 116 -1.50 13.66 -2.28
N ILE A 117 -0.45 13.68 -3.11
CA ILE A 117 0.40 12.52 -3.41
C ILE A 117 1.77 12.69 -2.73
N THR A 118 2.19 13.93 -2.50
CA THR A 118 3.53 14.31 -2.03
C THR A 118 3.42 15.31 -0.88
N ALA A 119 4.38 15.31 0.05
CA ALA A 119 4.70 16.42 0.96
C ALA A 119 3.83 16.63 2.21
N ARG A 120 4.43 16.22 3.34
CA ARG A 120 4.52 17.03 4.56
C ARG A 120 4.75 18.50 4.20
N GLU A 121 3.92 19.40 4.70
CA GLU A 121 4.41 20.72 5.09
C GLU A 121 4.78 20.66 6.57
N LYS A 122 6.04 21.05 6.86
CA LYS A 122 6.70 21.18 8.17
C LYS A 122 7.42 19.93 8.69
N MET A 123 8.68 19.82 8.31
CA MET A 123 9.77 19.70 9.29
C MET A 123 10.60 20.98 9.20
#